data_AF-A0A392VF45-F1
#
_entry.id   AF-A0A392VF45-F1
#
_cell.length_a   1.000
_cell.length_b   1.000
_cell.length_c   1.000
_cell.angle_alpha   90.00
_cell.angle_beta   90.00
_cell.angle_gamma   90.00
#
_symmetry.space_group_name_H-M   'P 1'
#
loop_
_entity.id
_entity.type
_entity.pdbx_description
1 polymer ?
#
loop_
_entity_poly.entity_id
_entity_poly.type
_entity_poly.pdbx_seq_one_letter_code
_entity_poly.pdbx_strand_id
1 'polypeptide(L)' 'MARDHQPGREDEMRLERFMKHKPPTFSRGYNPEGAVNWLEEVEIIFEAMGCSEENK' A
#
# COMPACT_ATOMS: atom_id res chain seq x y z
N MET A 1 14.01 -8.71 -25.35
CA MET A 1 14.30 -8.70 -23.90
C MET A 1 13.01 -9.08 -23.20
N ALA A 2 12.95 -10.27 -22.60
CA ALA A 2 11.83 -10.63 -21.75
C ALA A 2 11.85 -9.66 -20.57
N ARG A 3 10.82 -8.83 -20.43
CA ARG A 3 10.63 -8.09 -19.19
C ARG A 3 10.41 -9.16 -18.14
N ASP A 4 11.36 -9.27 -17.23
CA ASP A 4 11.34 -10.19 -16.13
C ASP A 4 10.24 -9.73 -15.16
N HIS A 5 8.97 -10.00 -15.53
CA HIS A 5 7.78 -9.89 -14.68
C HIS A 5 7.90 -11.00 -13.62
N GLN A 6 8.83 -10.82 -12.69
CA GLN A 6 8.80 -11.54 -11.44
C GLN A 6 7.87 -10.77 -10.52
N PRO A 7 6.64 -11.27 -10.24
CA PRO A 7 5.66 -10.57 -9.42
C PRO A 7 6.20 -10.17 -8.04
N GLY A 8 7.12 -10.97 -7.46
CA GLY A 8 7.78 -10.64 -6.20
C GLY A 8 8.67 -9.38 -6.25
N ARG A 9 9.33 -9.09 -7.38
CA ARG A 9 10.14 -7.86 -7.51
C ARG A 9 9.27 -6.62 -7.69
N GLU A 10 8.15 -6.75 -8.37
CA GLU A 10 7.22 -5.63 -8.56
C GLU A 10 6.55 -5.24 -7.25
N ASP A 11 6.18 -6.22 -6.43
CA ASP A 11 5.63 -5.99 -5.09
C ASP A 11 6.65 -5.34 -4.15
N GLU A 12 7.90 -5.81 -4.15
CA GLU A 12 9.01 -5.18 -3.41
C GLU A 12 9.20 -3.71 -3.82
N MET A 13 9.24 -3.41 -5.13
CA MET A 13 9.38 -2.04 -5.63
C MET A 13 8.19 -1.14 -5.26
N ARG A 14 6.97 -1.68 -5.24
CA ARG A 14 5.75 -0.96 -4.82
C ARG A 14 5.79 -0.65 -3.34
N LEU A 15 6.18 -1.61 -2.50
CA LEU A 15 6.34 -1.44 -1.06
C LEU A 15 7.44 -0.41 -0.72
N GLU A 16 8.60 -0.48 -1.38
CA GLU A 16 9.66 0.51 -1.20
C GLU A 16 9.20 1.93 -1.52
N ARG A 17 8.43 2.08 -2.61
CA ARG A 17 7.85 3.37 -2.99
C ARG A 17 6.86 3.87 -1.93
N PHE A 18 5.97 3.01 -1.46
CA PHE A 18 5.02 3.33 -0.39
C PHE A 18 5.74 3.85 0.86
N MET A 19 6.75 3.12 1.34
CA MET A 19 7.50 3.49 2.54
C MET A 19 8.29 4.80 2.36
N LYS A 20 8.83 5.07 1.16
CA LYS A 20 9.52 6.32 0.84
C LYS A 20 8.61 7.56 0.96
N HIS A 21 7.32 7.40 0.72
CA HIS A 21 6.34 8.48 0.82
C HIS A 21 5.83 8.73 2.24
N LYS A 22 6.37 8.02 3.26
CA LYS A 22 6.01 8.16 4.67
C LYS A 22 4.49 7.96 4.87
N PRO A 23 4.03 6.70 4.78
CA PRO A 23 2.61 6.40 4.84
C PRO A 23 2.01 6.87 6.17
N PRO A 24 0.68 7.14 6.18
CA PRO A 24 0.01 7.57 7.40
C PRO A 24 0.23 6.54 8.51
N THR A 25 0.59 7.02 9.71
CA THR A 25 0.83 6.15 10.86
C THR A 25 -0.48 5.94 11.61
N PHE A 26 -0.87 4.67 11.78
CA PHE A 26 -2.02 4.35 12.62
C PHE A 26 -1.68 4.62 14.09
N SER A 27 -2.47 5.49 14.73
CA SER A 27 -2.32 5.78 16.15
C SER A 27 -2.98 4.67 16.97
N ARG A 28 -2.19 3.94 17.74
CA ARG A 28 -2.68 2.86 18.61
C ARG A 28 -3.58 3.43 19.71
N GLY A 29 -4.88 3.17 19.64
CA GLY A 29 -5.89 3.60 20.60
C GLY A 29 -7.29 3.17 20.19
N TYR A 30 -8.28 3.31 21.09
CA TYR A 30 -9.68 2.98 20.80
C TYR A 30 -10.35 4.15 20.05
N ASN A 31 -9.89 4.43 18.83
CA ASN A 31 -10.45 5.44 17.94
C ASN A 31 -11.00 4.76 16.67
N PRO A 32 -12.27 4.32 16.67
CA PRO A 32 -12.85 3.64 15.51
C PRO A 32 -12.91 4.54 14.28
N GLU A 33 -13.20 5.83 14.44
CA GLU A 33 -13.24 6.79 13.34
C GLU A 33 -11.85 7.02 12.73
N GLY A 34 -10.83 7.17 13.59
CA GLY A 34 -9.45 7.27 13.12
C GLY A 34 -8.93 6.00 12.44
N ALA A 35 -9.43 4.83 12.83
CA ALA A 35 -9.10 3.57 12.16
C ALA A 35 -9.74 3.48 10.77
N VAL A 36 -11.00 3.88 10.63
CA VAL A 36 -11.70 3.92 9.33
C VAL A 36 -11.00 4.90 8.39
N ASN A 37 -10.73 6.13 8.84
CA ASN A 37 -10.04 7.14 8.04
C ASN A 37 -8.62 6.67 7.63
N TRP A 38 -7.89 6.02 8.54
CA TRP A 38 -6.57 5.47 8.21
C TRP A 38 -6.65 4.37 7.13
N LEU A 39 -7.66 3.51 7.17
CA LEU A 39 -7.87 2.47 6.16
C LEU A 39 -8.23 3.07 4.80
N GLU A 40 -9.14 4.05 4.75
CA GLU A 40 -9.51 4.75 3.51
C GLU A 40 -8.29 5.40 2.83
N GLU A 41 -7.47 6.13 3.60
CA GLU A 41 -6.26 6.77 3.09
C GLU A 41 -5.24 5.75 2.57
N VAL A 42 -5.08 4.61 3.25
CA VAL A 42 -4.19 3.54 2.80
C VAL A 42 -4.73 2.91 1.50
N GLU A 43 -6.02 2.63 1.42
CA GLU A 43 -6.66 2.04 0.23
C GLU A 43 -6.49 2.93 -1.02
N ILE A 44 -6.68 4.25 -0.88
CA ILE A 44 -6.46 5.23 -1.96
C ILE A 44 -5.01 5.17 -2.46
N ILE A 45 -4.04 5.03 -1.55
CA ILE A 45 -2.62 4.95 -1.93
C ILE A 45 -2.33 3.64 -2.68
N PHE A 46 -2.87 2.51 -2.23
CA PHE A 46 -2.71 1.22 -2.92
C PHE A 46 -3.35 1.24 -4.31
N GLU A 47 -4.54 1.82 -4.45
CA GLU A 47 -5.21 2.02 -5.73
C GLU A 47 -4.37 2.90 -6.68
N ALA A 48 -3.87 4.04 -6.19
CA ALA A 48 -3.00 4.94 -6.96
C ALA A 48 -1.66 4.31 -7.37
N MET A 49 -1.17 3.32 -6.62
CA MET A 49 0.01 2.52 -6.98
C MET A 49 -0.29 1.41 -8.00
N GLY A 50 -1.57 1.18 -8.33
CA GLY A 50 -2.00 0.09 -9.20
C GLY A 50 -1.87 -1.28 -8.54
N CYS A 51 -1.91 -1.34 -7.20
CA CYS A 51 -2.05 -2.59 -6.48
C CYS A 51 -3.51 -3.03 -6.58
N SER A 52 -3.79 -4.10 -7.31
CA SER A 52 -5.11 -4.73 -7.30
C SER A 52 -5.15 -5.91 -6.33
N GLU A 53 -6.34 -6.23 -5.83
CA GLU A 53 -6.65 -7.39 -4.97
C GLU A 53 -6.25 -8.76 -5.58
N GLU A 54 -5.78 -8.76 -6.83
CA GLU A 54 -5.35 -9.94 -7.58
C GLU A 54 -3.99 -10.51 -7.13
N ASN A 55 -3.28 -9.85 -6.20
CA ASN A 55 -1.97 -10.29 -5.69
C ASN A 55 -2.04 -11.17 -4.42
N LYS A 56 -3.13 -11.94 -4.25
CA LYS A 56 -3.32 -12.85 -3.10
C LYS A 56 -2.68 -14.22 -3.30
#